data_AF-A0A9Q0UKL0-F1
#
_entry.id   AF-A0A9Q0UKL0-F1
#
_cell.length_a   1.000
_cell.length_b   1.000
_cell.length_c   1.000
_cell.angle_alpha   90.00
_cell.angle_beta   90.00
_cell.angle_gamma   90.00
#
_symmetry.space_group_name_H-M   'P 1'
#
loop_
_entity.id
_entity.type
_entity.pdbx_description
1 polymer ?
#
loop_
_entity_poly.entity_id
_entity_poly.type
_entity_poly.pdbx_seq_one_letter_code
_entity_poly.pdbx_strand_id
1 'polypeptide(L)' 'MRKRSCRWRKTERPKLRSARKNPRTTRASVRKKLHQLHRIIPGCEAMDDTETLFQMTANYILVLQLEVSVLQSLCAYYEV' A
#
# COMPACT_ATOMS: atom_id res chain seq x y z
N MET A 1 1.89 -58.38 13.33
CA MET A 1 1.64 -57.10 12.63
C MET A 1 0.79 -56.18 13.52
N ARG A 2 1.32 -55.07 14.02
CA ARG A 2 0.58 -54.12 14.89
C ARG A 2 0.07 -52.95 14.06
N LYS A 3 -1.25 -52.83 13.88
CA LYS A 3 -1.88 -51.70 13.15
C LYS A 3 -1.80 -50.44 14.01
N ARG A 4 -0.99 -49.46 13.60
CA ARG A 4 -0.96 -48.12 14.21
C ARG A 4 -2.20 -47.36 13.72
N SER A 5 -3.20 -47.24 14.59
CA SER A 5 -4.41 -46.45 14.31
C SER A 5 -4.10 -44.95 14.47
N CYS A 6 -4.19 -44.22 13.37
CA CYS A 6 -3.93 -42.79 13.30
C CYS A 6 -5.00 -42.02 14.11
N ARG A 7 -4.58 -41.40 15.21
CA ARG A 7 -5.42 -40.52 16.02
C ARG A 7 -5.61 -39.19 15.27
N TRP A 8 -6.70 -39.08 14.52
CA TRP A 8 -7.08 -37.84 13.81
C TRP A 8 -7.27 -36.71 14.82
N ARG A 9 -6.30 -35.79 14.86
CA ARG A 9 -6.35 -34.58 15.68
C ARG A 9 -7.31 -33.62 14.98
N LYS A 10 -8.52 -33.43 15.51
CA LYS A 10 -9.46 -32.40 15.04
C LYS A 10 -8.77 -31.03 15.16
N THR A 11 -8.27 -30.51 14.06
CA THR A 11 -7.83 -29.12 13.96
C THR A 11 -9.09 -28.26 13.96
N GLU A 12 -9.33 -27.58 15.07
CA GLU A 12 -10.38 -26.56 15.14
C GLU A 12 -10.06 -25.47 14.11
N ARG A 13 -10.95 -25.31 13.12
CA ARG A 13 -10.84 -24.23 12.14
C ARG A 13 -10.99 -22.90 12.89
N PRO A 14 -10.05 -21.94 12.78
CA PRO A 14 -10.23 -20.64 13.40
C PRO A 14 -11.45 -19.96 12.77
N LYS A 15 -12.46 -19.66 13.59
CA LYS A 15 -13.61 -18.86 13.18
C LYS A 15 -13.07 -17.50 12.74
N LEU A 16 -13.03 -17.26 11.42
CA LEU A 16 -12.85 -15.94 10.83
C LEU A 16 -14.01 -15.06 11.31
N ARG A 17 -13.82 -14.43 12.47
CA ARG A 17 -14.71 -13.37 12.93
C ARG A 17 -14.58 -12.27 11.89
N SER A 18 -15.61 -12.12 11.06
CA SER A 18 -15.77 -10.96 10.18
C SER A 18 -15.71 -9.73 11.09
N ALA A 19 -14.54 -9.11 11.15
CA ALA A 19 -14.31 -7.90 11.91
C ALA A 19 -15.11 -6.81 11.21
N ARG A 20 -16.34 -6.55 11.68
CA ARG A 20 -17.07 -5.32 11.38
C ARG A 20 -16.14 -4.17 11.77
N LYS A 21 -15.42 -3.63 10.80
CA LYS A 21 -14.49 -2.51 11.01
C LYS A 21 -15.33 -1.34 11.50
N ASN A 22 -15.07 -0.91 12.74
CA ASN A 22 -15.73 0.24 13.32
C ASN A 22 -15.47 1.47 12.41
N PRO A 23 -16.50 2.22 11.96
CA PRO A 23 -16.32 3.39 11.12
C PRO A 23 -15.36 4.46 11.69
N ARG A 24 -15.18 4.50 13.02
CA ARG A 24 -14.20 5.38 13.67
C ARG A 24 -12.75 4.94 13.41
N THR A 25 -12.49 3.63 13.39
CA THR A 25 -11.14 3.11 13.14
C THR A 25 -10.76 3.23 11.66
N THR A 26 -11.72 3.12 10.74
CA THR A 26 -11.47 3.35 9.31
C THR A 26 -11.14 4.81 9.02
N ARG A 27 -11.89 5.77 9.59
CA ARG A 27 -11.58 7.21 9.45
C ARG A 27 -10.19 7.56 10.00
N ALA A 28 -9.83 7.05 11.17
CA ALA A 28 -8.50 7.26 11.73
C ALA A 28 -7.39 6.67 10.85
N SER A 29 -7.63 5.50 10.25
CA SER A 29 -6.69 4.89 9.30
C SER A 29 -6.54 5.71 8.03
N VAL A 30 -7.63 6.26 7.47
CA VAL A 30 -7.58 7.11 6.28
C VAL A 30 -6.79 8.38 6.56
N ARG A 31 -7.03 9.06 7.69
CA ARG A 31 -6.25 10.25 8.09
C ARG A 31 -4.76 9.97 8.21
N LYS A 32 -4.37 8.82 8.80
CA LYS A 32 -2.96 8.41 8.88
C LYS A 32 -2.34 8.22 7.50
N LYS A 33 -3.05 7.57 6.57
CA LYS A 33 -2.58 7.37 5.20
C LYS A 33 -2.44 8.67 4.43
N LEU A 34 -3.41 9.58 4.57
CA LEU A 34 -3.31 10.92 3.96
C LEU A 34 -2.12 11.68 4.50
N HIS A 35 -1.91 11.68 5.82
CA HIS A 35 -0.74 12.32 6.42
C HIS A 35 0.60 11.73 5.93
N GLN A 36 0.66 10.41 5.71
CA GLN A 36 1.82 9.79 5.08
C GLN A 36 2.00 10.25 3.63
N LEU A 37 0.91 10.36 2.87
CA LEU A 37 0.96 10.83 1.48
C LEU A 37 1.49 12.27 1.39
N HIS A 38 1.03 13.17 2.26
CA HIS A 38 1.55 14.56 2.34
C HIS A 38 3.06 14.64 2.53
N ARG A 39 3.65 13.68 3.26
CA ARG A 39 5.09 13.64 3.52
C ARG A 39 5.92 13.07 2.37
N ILE A 40 5.29 12.30 1.48
CA ILE A 40 5.97 11.67 0.34
C ILE A 40 5.95 12.62 -0.86
N ILE A 41 4.83 13.33 -1.07
CA ILE A 41 4.67 14.23 -2.22
C ILE A 41 5.35 15.57 -1.93
N PRO A 42 6.36 15.99 -2.72
CA PRO A 42 7.02 17.27 -2.53
C PRO A 42 6.03 18.44 -2.61
N GLY A 43 6.15 19.40 -1.69
CA GLY A 43 5.31 20.61 -1.67
C GLY A 43 3.90 20.43 -1.10
N CYS A 44 3.54 19.25 -0.59
CA CYS A 44 2.20 18.98 -0.03
C CYS A 44 2.12 19.00 1.51
N GLU A 45 3.17 19.43 2.23
CA GLU A 45 3.31 19.25 3.69
C GLU A 45 2.20 19.93 4.53
N ALA A 46 1.56 20.98 4.00
CA ALA A 46 0.56 21.79 4.70
C ALA A 46 -0.78 21.92 3.95
N MET A 47 -1.05 21.07 2.97
CA MET A 47 -2.34 21.11 2.25
C MET A 47 -3.43 20.37 3.02
N ASP A 48 -4.56 21.03 3.28
CA ASP A 48 -5.73 20.39 3.92
C ASP A 48 -6.74 19.85 2.89
N ASP A 49 -6.63 20.25 1.62
CA ASP A 49 -7.52 19.80 0.56
C ASP A 49 -7.06 18.46 -0.06
N THR A 50 -7.96 17.49 -0.06
CA THR A 50 -7.70 16.14 -0.56
C THR A 50 -7.73 16.05 -2.09
N GLU A 51 -8.49 16.92 -2.76
CA GLU A 51 -8.61 16.87 -4.22
C GLU A 51 -7.30 17.29 -4.88
N THR A 52 -6.77 18.45 -4.47
CA THR A 52 -5.45 18.93 -4.88
C THR A 52 -4.33 17.95 -4.52
N LEU A 53 -4.37 17.32 -3.33
CA LEU A 53 -3.39 16.29 -2.95
C LEU A 53 -3.36 15.12 -3.94
N PHE A 54 -4.53 14.60 -4.33
CA PHE A 54 -4.60 13.49 -5.28
C PHE A 54 -4.14 13.91 -6.67
N GLN A 55 -4.46 15.12 -7.12
CA GLN A 55 -3.96 15.64 -8.39
C GLN A 55 -2.43 15.79 -8.39
N MET A 56 -1.86 16.36 -7.32
CA MET A 56 -0.41 16.48 -7.18
C MET A 56 0.27 15.12 -7.09
N THR A 57 -0.36 14.15 -6.42
CA THR A 57 0.11 12.76 -6.37
C THR A 57 0.16 12.15 -7.77
N ALA A 58 -0.91 12.31 -8.57
CA ALA A 58 -0.94 11.79 -9.94
C ALA A 58 0.14 12.42 -10.82
N ASN A 59 0.32 13.75 -10.71
CA ASN A 59 1.36 14.47 -11.43
C ASN A 59 2.76 13.99 -11.01
N TYR A 60 2.99 13.78 -9.72
CA TYR A 60 4.29 13.32 -9.22
C TYR A 60 4.62 11.89 -9.66
N ILE A 61 3.62 10.99 -9.69
CA ILE A 61 3.79 9.65 -10.26
C ILE A 61 4.21 9.74 -11.73
N LEU A 62 3.56 10.61 -12.52
CA LEU A 62 3.90 10.80 -13.92
C LEU A 62 5.33 11.32 -14.09
N VAL A 63 5.74 12.31 -13.29
CA VAL A 63 7.12 12.84 -13.32
C VAL A 63 8.14 11.73 -13.04
N LEU A 64 7.93 10.94 -11.97
CA LEU A 64 8.82 9.84 -11.63
C LEU A 64 8.89 8.78 -12.73
N GLN A 65 7.77 8.47 -13.38
CA GLN A 65 7.74 7.54 -14.51
C GLN A 65 8.58 8.06 -15.70
N LEU A 66 8.47 9.35 -16.01
CA LEU A 66 9.25 9.98 -17.07
C LEU A 66 10.73 10.00 -16.73
N GLU A 67 11.11 10.38 -15.51
CA GLU A 67 12.50 10.38 -15.05
C GLU A 67 13.13 8.98 -15.19
N VAL A 68 12.44 7.94 -14.71
CA VAL A 68 12.89 6.56 -14.85
C VAL A 68 13.01 6.15 -16.32
N SER A 69 12.04 6.50 -17.16
CA SER A 69 12.07 6.19 -18.60
C SER A 69 13.26 6.85 -19.31
N VAL A 70 13.57 8.10 -18.96
CA VAL A 70 14.73 8.82 -19.52
C VAL A 70 16.02 8.17 -19.06
N LEU A 71 16.17 7.90 -17.77
CA LEU A 71 17.36 7.25 -17.22
C LEU A 71 17.59 5.86 -17.84
N GLN A 72 16.53 5.05 -17.99
CA GLN A 72 16.61 3.75 -18.66
C GLN A 72 17.06 3.88 -20.12
N SER A 73 16.54 4.88 -20.83
CA SER A 73 16.94 5.15 -22.22
C SER A 73 18.40 5.57 -22.32
N LEU A 74 18.88 6.36 -21.36
CA LEU A 74 20.30 6.74 -21.28
C LEU A 74 21.18 5.54 -20.94
N CYS A 75 20.82 4.71 -19.96
CA CYS A 75 21.54 3.47 -19.66
C CYS A 75 21.63 2.55 -20.88
N ALA A 76 20.51 2.36 -21.59
CA ALA A 76 20.48 1.57 -22.82
C ALA A 76 21.34 2.18 -23.93
N TYR A 77 21.39 3.51 -24.05
CA TYR A 77 22.23 4.20 -25.02
C TYR A 77 23.73 4.08 -24.72
N TYR A 78 24.11 4.17 -23.44
CA TYR A 78 25.50 4.09 -23.00
C TYR A 78 25.99 2.66 -22.70
N GLU A 79 25.15 1.64 -22.90
CA GLU A 79 25.44 0.22 -22.61
C GLU A 79 25.90 -0.03 -21.15
N VAL A 80 25.38 0.76 -20.20
CA VAL A 80 25.66 0.65 -18.75
C VAL A 80 24.64 -0.24 -18.07
#